data_AF-A0A3D4GXZ6-F1
#
_entry.id   AF-A0A3D4GXZ6-F1
#
_cell.length_a   1.000
_cell.length_b   1.000
_cell.length_c   1.000
_cell.angle_alpha   90.00
_cell.angle_beta   90.00
_cell.angle_gamma   90.00
#
_symmetry.space_group_name_H-M   'P 1'
#
loop_
_entity.id
_entity.type
_entity.pdbx_description
1 polymer ?
#
loop_
_entity_poly.entity_id
_entity_poly.type
_entity_poly.pdbx_seq_one_letter_code
_entity_poly.pdbx_strand_id
1 'polypeptide(L)'
;HHTVEDIGICLGQALSEALGTKSGISRFGHSYVPMDEALARSCVDLSGRPYLVYEAELEEERIGEFPAVLCEEFFRSLAVHGQMNLHVDLIRGSNAHHSVEAMFKAVARALRLAFEPDPRVGGIPSTKGIL
;
A
#
# COMPACT_ATOMS: atom_id res chain seq x y z
N HIS A 1 -2.04 -18.39 5.91
CA HIS A 1 -2.82 -17.78 4.82
C HIS A 1 -3.93 -16.92 5.40
N HIS A 2 -5.05 -17.48 5.88
CA HIS A 2 -6.22 -16.72 6.35
C HIS A 2 -5.88 -15.57 7.30
N THR A 3 -5.07 -15.81 8.34
CA THR A 3 -4.68 -14.74 9.27
C THR A 3 -4.04 -13.53 8.59
N VAL A 4 -3.21 -13.74 7.56
CA VAL A 4 -2.54 -12.64 6.84
C VAL A 4 -3.54 -11.91 5.95
N GLU A 5 -4.36 -12.66 5.23
CA GLU A 5 -5.42 -12.14 4.37
C GLU A 5 -6.43 -11.32 5.19
N ASP A 6 -6.97 -11.89 6.26
CA ASP A 6 -7.98 -11.28 7.14
C ASP A 6 -7.46 -9.99 7.80
N ILE A 7 -6.18 -9.95 8.18
CA ILE A 7 -5.56 -8.71 8.67
C ILE A 7 -5.53 -7.64 7.57
N GLY A 8 -5.18 -8.02 6.33
CA GLY A 8 -5.23 -7.12 5.18
C GLY A 8 -6.64 -6.58 4.91
N ILE A 9 -7.66 -7.45 4.99
CA ILE A 9 -9.08 -7.10 4.85
C ILE A 9 -9.48 -6.07 5.91
N CYS A 10 -9.29 -6.42 7.20
CA CYS A 10 -9.69 -5.58 8.32
C CYS A 10 -8.99 -4.21 8.29
N LEU A 11 -7.68 -4.20 7.97
CA LEU A 11 -6.93 -2.94 7.86
C LEU A 11 -7.41 -2.10 6.68
N GLY A 12 -7.67 -2.70 5.52
CA GLY A 12 -8.21 -2.01 4.36
C GLY A 12 -9.56 -1.37 4.65
N GLN A 13 -10.48 -2.11 5.27
CA GLN A 13 -11.79 -1.60 5.70
C GLN A 13 -11.64 -0.43 6.67
N ALA A 14 -10.80 -0.58 7.71
CA ALA A 14 -10.56 0.48 8.68
C ALA A 14 -10.00 1.76 8.04
N LEU A 15 -9.09 1.65 7.06
CA LEU A 15 -8.57 2.78 6.31
C LEU A 15 -9.66 3.45 5.45
N SER A 16 -10.48 2.66 4.78
CA SER A 16 -11.59 3.18 3.97
C SER A 16 -12.62 3.92 4.82
N GLU A 17 -12.95 3.38 6.00
CA GLU A 17 -13.86 4.01 6.96
C GLU A 17 -13.27 5.31 7.51
N ALA A 18 -11.99 5.31 7.90
CA ALA A 18 -11.30 6.48 8.42
C ALA A 18 -11.18 7.63 7.40
N LEU A 19 -11.06 7.30 6.11
CA LEU A 19 -10.93 8.29 5.04
C LEU A 19 -12.25 9.02 4.73
N GLY A 20 -13.39 8.41 5.03
CA GLY A 20 -14.72 9.00 4.84
C GLY A 20 -14.97 9.47 3.40
N THR A 21 -15.33 10.74 3.22
CA THR A 21 -15.72 11.31 1.92
C THR A 21 -14.55 11.58 0.96
N LYS A 22 -13.30 11.31 1.38
CA LYS A 22 -12.08 11.57 0.59
C LYS A 22 -11.94 13.03 0.14
N SER A 23 -12.61 13.95 0.84
CA SER A 23 -12.60 15.38 0.51
C SER A 23 -11.41 16.07 1.18
N GLY A 24 -10.72 16.95 0.44
CA GLY A 24 -9.63 17.78 0.98
C GLY A 24 -8.33 17.04 1.27
N ILE A 25 -8.18 15.80 0.80
CA ILE A 25 -6.94 15.03 0.91
C ILE A 25 -6.07 15.20 -0.33
N SER A 26 -4.78 14.88 -0.20
CA SER A 26 -3.83 14.84 -1.31
C SER A 26 -4.18 13.76 -2.36
N ARG A 27 -4.88 12.69 -1.95
CA ARG A 27 -5.33 11.52 -2.73
C ARG A 27 -4.20 10.63 -3.26
N PHE A 28 -3.13 11.22 -3.74
CA PHE A 28 -1.97 10.54 -4.28
C PHE A 28 -0.81 10.60 -3.29
N GLY A 29 -0.07 9.51 -3.21
CA GLY A 29 1.16 9.45 -2.43
C GLY A 29 2.13 8.48 -3.05
N HIS A 30 3.41 8.73 -2.90
CA HIS A 30 4.45 7.79 -3.30
C HIS A 30 5.62 7.88 -2.35
N SER A 31 6.40 6.81 -2.25
CA SER A 31 7.65 6.84 -1.51
C SER A 31 8.63 5.80 -2.01
N TYR A 32 9.90 6.04 -1.71
CA TYR A 32 10.99 5.09 -1.85
C TYR A 32 11.57 4.86 -0.47
N VAL A 33 11.74 3.60 -0.07
CA VAL A 33 12.29 3.26 1.24
C VAL A 33 13.36 2.18 1.09
N PRO A 34 14.58 2.44 1.56
CA PRO A 34 15.61 1.41 1.67
C PRO A 34 15.51 0.65 2.99
N MET A 35 16.06 -0.56 2.99
CA MET A 35 16.49 -1.28 4.18
C MET A 35 17.72 -2.10 3.80
N ASP A 36 18.88 -1.68 4.31
CA ASP A 36 20.18 -2.21 3.91
C ASP A 36 20.33 -2.30 2.38
N GLU A 37 20.49 -3.49 1.82
CA GLU A 37 20.63 -3.70 0.37
C GLU A 37 19.32 -3.62 -0.40
N ALA A 38 18.17 -3.69 0.28
CA ALA A 38 16.86 -3.62 -0.32
C ALA A 38 16.41 -2.17 -0.57
N LEU A 39 15.69 -1.95 -1.67
CA LEU A 39 15.01 -0.70 -1.98
C LEU A 39 13.64 -1.00 -2.56
N ALA A 40 12.60 -0.50 -1.90
CA ALA A 40 11.22 -0.61 -2.36
C ALA A 40 10.65 0.76 -2.75
N ARG A 41 9.70 0.74 -3.67
CA ARG A 41 8.84 1.87 -4.05
C ARG A 41 7.39 1.50 -3.83
N SER A 42 6.58 2.47 -3.41
CA SER A 42 5.13 2.35 -3.50
C SER A 42 4.49 3.63 -4.01
N CYS A 43 3.42 3.47 -4.78
CA CYS A 43 2.54 4.54 -5.24
C CYS A 43 1.09 4.19 -4.89
N VAL A 44 0.35 5.17 -4.38
CA VAL A 44 -1.04 5.04 -3.91
C VAL A 44 -1.91 6.08 -4.61
N ASP A 45 -3.07 5.65 -5.11
CA ASP A 45 -4.21 6.51 -5.48
C ASP A 45 -5.45 6.04 -4.70
N LEU A 46 -5.94 6.90 -3.79
CA LEU A 46 -7.17 6.70 -3.00
C LEU A 46 -8.41 6.91 -3.87
N SER A 47 -8.55 6.03 -4.85
CA SER A 47 -9.34 6.27 -6.06
C SER A 47 -10.77 5.74 -6.02
N GLY A 48 -11.11 4.94 -5.01
CA GLY A 48 -12.32 4.13 -4.98
C GLY A 48 -12.27 2.90 -5.91
N ARG A 49 -11.18 2.71 -6.66
CA ARG A 49 -11.00 1.58 -7.58
C ARG A 49 -9.95 0.62 -7.02
N PRO A 50 -10.37 -0.57 -6.57
CA PRO A 50 -9.45 -1.56 -6.01
C PRO A 50 -8.56 -2.14 -7.10
N TYR A 51 -7.24 -2.01 -6.95
CA TYR A 51 -6.28 -2.66 -7.82
C TYR A 51 -4.90 -2.76 -7.16
N LEU A 52 -4.19 -3.87 -7.38
CA LEU A 52 -2.81 -4.05 -6.95
C LEU A 52 -1.93 -4.33 -8.17
N VAL A 53 -0.80 -3.63 -8.24
CA VAL A 53 0.39 -4.07 -8.97
C VAL A 53 1.46 -4.38 -7.94
N TYR A 54 1.98 -5.61 -7.99
CA TYR A 54 3.01 -6.10 -7.09
C TYR A 54 4.14 -6.69 -7.92
N GLU A 55 5.28 -6.00 -7.92
CA GLU A 55 6.47 -6.35 -8.70
C GLU A 55 7.62 -6.57 -7.72
N ALA A 56 7.70 -7.78 -7.16
CA ALA A 56 8.76 -8.15 -6.25
C ALA A 56 9.16 -9.61 -6.41
N GLU A 57 10.45 -9.83 -6.66
CA GLU A 57 11.07 -11.14 -6.61
C GLU A 57 11.73 -11.31 -5.24
N LEU A 58 11.24 -12.27 -4.45
CA LEU A 58 11.80 -12.60 -3.14
C LEU A 58 12.62 -13.88 -3.27
N GLU A 59 13.89 -13.84 -2.87
CA GLU A 59 14.81 -14.99 -2.98
C GLU A 59 14.40 -16.12 -2.03
N GLU A 60 14.00 -15.78 -0.80
CA GLU A 60 13.60 -16.76 0.21
C GLU A 60 12.09 -16.97 0.28
N GLU A 61 11.66 -18.23 0.38
CA GLU A 61 10.25 -18.60 0.48
C GLU A 61 9.60 -18.21 1.82
N ARG A 62 10.40 -17.98 2.87
CA ARG A 62 9.93 -17.70 4.23
C ARG A 62 10.82 -16.69 4.97
N ILE A 63 10.18 -15.92 5.84
CA ILE A 63 10.79 -14.99 6.80
C ILE A 63 10.38 -15.44 8.20
N GLY A 64 11.24 -16.24 8.85
CA GLY A 64 10.84 -16.96 10.06
C GLY A 64 9.62 -17.86 9.78
N GLU A 65 8.54 -17.68 10.53
CA GLU A 65 7.30 -18.43 10.32
C GLU A 65 6.40 -17.85 9.21
N PHE A 66 6.70 -16.67 8.68
CA PHE A 66 5.89 -16.01 7.65
C PHE A 66 6.26 -16.51 6.24
N PRO A 67 5.34 -17.14 5.49
CA PRO A 67 5.58 -17.44 4.08
C PRO A 67 5.62 -16.16 3.24
N ALA A 68 6.73 -15.92 2.54
CA ALA A 68 7.01 -14.68 1.82
C ALA A 68 5.96 -14.37 0.73
N VAL A 69 5.42 -15.41 0.09
CA VAL A 69 4.34 -15.30 -0.91
C VAL A 69 3.07 -14.63 -0.36
N LEU A 70 2.81 -14.71 0.95
CA LEU A 70 1.64 -14.06 1.55
C LEU A 70 1.78 -12.54 1.66
N CYS A 71 2.97 -11.98 1.38
CA CYS A 71 3.15 -10.54 1.31
C CYS A 71 2.29 -9.92 0.19
N GLU A 72 2.21 -10.58 -0.96
CA GLU A 72 1.36 -10.13 -2.07
C GLU A 72 -0.12 -10.22 -1.68
N GLU A 73 -0.55 -11.33 -1.08
CA GLU A 73 -1.93 -11.52 -0.62
C GLU A 73 -2.34 -10.47 0.42
N PHE A 74 -1.45 -10.12 1.35
CA PHE A 74 -1.70 -9.02 2.28
C PHE A 74 -1.97 -7.70 1.55
N PHE A 75 -1.09 -7.30 0.62
CA PHE A 75 -1.27 -6.03 -0.11
C PHE A 75 -2.48 -6.08 -1.05
N ARG A 76 -2.82 -7.25 -1.57
CA ARG A 76 -4.00 -7.46 -2.42
C ARG A 76 -5.26 -7.20 -1.60
N SER A 77 -5.39 -7.83 -0.44
CA SER A 77 -6.50 -7.62 0.48
C SER A 77 -6.56 -6.17 0.96
N LEU A 78 -5.42 -5.58 1.32
CA LEU A 78 -5.33 -4.17 1.71
C LEU A 78 -5.86 -3.23 0.62
N ALA A 79 -5.39 -3.39 -0.62
CA ALA A 79 -5.77 -2.53 -1.75
C ALA A 79 -7.25 -2.69 -2.11
N VAL A 80 -7.74 -3.94 -2.12
CA VAL A 80 -9.13 -4.26 -2.46
C VAL A 80 -10.08 -3.67 -1.42
N HIS A 81 -9.85 -3.96 -0.15
CA HIS A 81 -10.74 -3.55 0.93
C HIS A 81 -10.56 -2.09 1.35
N GLY A 82 -9.40 -1.49 1.08
CA GLY A 82 -9.16 -0.05 1.16
C GLY A 82 -9.68 0.75 -0.04
N GLN A 83 -10.24 0.08 -1.06
CA GLN A 83 -10.74 0.68 -2.31
C GLN A 83 -9.73 1.64 -2.96
N MET A 84 -8.48 1.21 -3.04
CA MET A 84 -7.37 2.01 -3.56
C MET A 84 -6.67 1.30 -4.70
N ASN A 85 -6.01 2.10 -5.53
CA ASN A 85 -5.05 1.60 -6.48
C ASN A 85 -3.67 1.68 -5.82
N LEU A 86 -3.02 0.52 -5.68
CA LEU A 86 -1.76 0.35 -4.96
C LEU A 86 -0.73 -0.28 -5.89
N HIS A 87 0.42 0.36 -6.02
CA HIS A 87 1.60 -0.21 -6.66
C HIS A 87 2.67 -0.42 -5.60
N VAL A 88 3.29 -1.60 -5.60
CA VAL A 88 4.41 -1.96 -4.74
C VAL A 88 5.48 -2.61 -5.61
N ASP A 89 6.67 -2.00 -5.66
CA ASP A 89 7.80 -2.50 -6.42
C ASP A 89 8.98 -2.75 -5.48
N LEU A 90 9.60 -3.92 -5.56
CA LEU A 90 10.94 -4.15 -5.04
C LEU A 90 11.93 -3.88 -6.17
N ILE A 91 12.65 -2.77 -6.08
CA ILE A 91 13.61 -2.36 -7.12
C ILE A 91 14.87 -3.23 -7.07
N ARG A 92 15.28 -3.59 -5.86
CA ARG A 92 16.41 -4.50 -5.57
C ARG A 92 16.29 -4.98 -4.13
N GLY A 93 16.92 -6.11 -3.84
CA GLY A 93 17.08 -6.68 -2.49
C GLY A 93 17.48 -8.14 -2.64
N SER A 94 18.28 -8.65 -1.69
CA SER A 94 18.68 -10.07 -1.68
C SER A 94 18.26 -10.79 -0.40
N ASN A 95 17.77 -10.06 0.60
CA ASN A 95 17.21 -10.64 1.82
C ASN A 95 15.69 -10.40 1.87
N ALA A 96 14.89 -11.46 1.94
CA ALA A 96 13.43 -11.35 1.96
C ALA A 96 12.90 -10.52 3.13
N HIS A 97 13.54 -10.56 4.31
CA HIS A 97 13.14 -9.73 5.45
C HIS A 97 13.30 -8.24 5.11
N HIS A 98 14.47 -7.84 4.62
CA HIS A 98 14.76 -6.45 4.27
C HIS A 98 13.83 -5.97 3.15
N SER A 99 13.62 -6.80 2.13
CA SER A 99 12.72 -6.54 1.01
C SER A 99 11.28 -6.33 1.44
N VAL A 100 10.72 -7.25 2.22
CA VAL A 100 9.34 -7.15 2.73
C VAL A 100 9.18 -5.94 3.64
N GLU A 101 10.08 -5.73 4.61
CA GLU A 101 9.97 -4.60 5.51
C GLU A 101 10.12 -3.25 4.77
N ALA A 102 11.01 -3.16 3.78
CA ALA A 102 11.12 -1.99 2.90
C ALA A 102 9.80 -1.71 2.15
N MET A 103 9.15 -2.75 1.59
CA MET A 103 7.86 -2.60 0.91
C MET A 103 6.77 -2.10 1.85
N PHE A 104 6.63 -2.68 3.05
CA PHE A 104 5.66 -2.21 4.05
C PHE A 104 5.90 -0.76 4.46
N LYS A 105 7.17 -0.37 4.70
CA LYS A 105 7.51 1.01 5.02
C LYS A 105 7.21 1.97 3.85
N ALA A 106 7.43 1.54 2.62
CA ALA A 106 7.13 2.33 1.44
C ALA A 106 5.62 2.56 1.29
N VAL A 107 4.81 1.51 1.47
CA VAL A 107 3.35 1.61 1.46
C VAL A 107 2.86 2.53 2.58
N ALA A 108 3.37 2.38 3.81
CA ALA A 108 2.98 3.23 4.94
C ALA A 108 3.26 4.72 4.70
N ARG A 109 4.43 5.05 4.14
CA ARG A 109 4.78 6.44 3.82
C ARG A 109 3.96 6.99 2.65
N ALA A 110 3.72 6.19 1.62
CA ALA A 110 2.88 6.60 0.50
C ALA A 110 1.43 6.84 0.94
N LEU A 111 0.87 5.95 1.77
CA LEU A 111 -0.46 6.11 2.37
C LEU A 111 -0.55 7.38 3.21
N ARG A 112 0.44 7.65 4.08
CA ARG A 112 0.47 8.88 4.86
C ARG A 112 0.33 10.11 3.97
N LEU A 113 1.13 10.21 2.92
CA LEU A 113 1.09 11.35 1.99
C LEU A 113 -0.26 11.44 1.27
N ALA A 114 -0.83 10.31 0.83
CA ALA A 114 -2.13 10.28 0.18
C ALA A 114 -3.29 10.73 1.10
N PHE A 115 -3.19 10.42 2.39
CA PHE A 115 -4.15 10.81 3.43
C PHE A 115 -3.96 12.24 3.95
N GLU A 116 -2.81 12.88 3.71
CA GLU A 116 -2.53 14.22 4.24
C GLU A 116 -3.54 15.24 3.68
N PRO A 117 -4.15 16.08 4.53
CA PRO A 117 -4.97 17.18 4.08
C PRO A 117 -4.17 18.12 3.17
N ASP A 118 -4.72 18.44 2.00
CA ASP A 118 -4.12 19.43 1.10
C ASP A 118 -4.98 20.69 1.09
N PRO A 119 -4.51 21.83 1.64
CA PRO A 119 -5.27 23.08 1.66
C PRO A 119 -5.56 23.64 0.26
N ARG A 120 -4.91 23.12 -0.79
CA ARG A 120 -5.15 23.49 -2.19
C ARG A 120 -6.30 22.69 -2.81
N VAL A 121 -6.71 21.59 -2.18
CA VAL A 121 -7.81 20.73 -2.64
C VAL A 121 -9.12 21.18 -2.02
N GLY A 122 -9.95 21.85 -2.81
CA GLY A 122 -11.35 22.10 -2.46
C GLY A 122 -12.24 20.93 -2.84
N GLY A 123 -12.89 20.29 -1.86
CA GLY A 123 -13.83 19.19 -2.12
C GLY A 123 -13.14 17.87 -2.49
N ILE A 124 -13.80 17.07 -3.34
CA ILE A 124 -13.30 15.75 -3.75
C ILE A 124 -12.25 15.92 -4.87
N PRO A 125 -11.01 15.40 -4.73
CA PRO A 125 -9.93 15.53 -5.71
C PRO A 125 -10.14 14.61 -6.92
N SER A 126 -11.24 14.81 -7.66
CA SER A 126 -11.61 14.03 -8.85
C SER A 126 -12.28 14.93 -9.87
N THR A 127 -11.86 14.84 -11.13
CA THR A 127 -12.49 15.58 -12.24
C THR A 127 -13.94 15.15 -12.49
N LYS A 128 -14.36 14.00 -11.94
CA LYS A 128 -15.74 13.51 -11.99
C LYS A 128 -16.59 14.00 -10.81
N GLY A 129 -16.00 14.67 -9.83
CA GLY A 129 -16.69 15.11 -8.61
C GLY A 129 -17.10 13.99 -7.64
N ILE A 130 -16.71 12.74 -7.93
CA ILE A 130 -17.00 11.54 -7.12
C ILE A 130 -15.75 10.64 -7.00
N LEU A 131 -15.61 9.94 -5.87
CA LEU A 131 -14.58 8.94 -5.51
C LEU A 131 -15.15 7.89 -4.54
#